data_AF-E1X0R8-F1
#
_entry.id   AF-E1X0R8-F1
#
_cell.length_a   1.000
_cell.length_b   1.000
_cell.length_c   1.000
_cell.angle_alpha   90.00
_cell.angle_beta   90.00
_cell.angle_gamma   90.00
#
_symmetry.space_group_name_H-M   'P 1'
#
loop_
_entity.id
_entity.type
_entity.pdbx_description
1 polymer ?
#
loop_
_entity_poly.entity_id
_entity_poly.type
_entity_poly.pdbx_seq_one_letter_code
_entity_poly.pdbx_strand_id
1 'polypeptide(L)'
;MNKFLNDKFYLLRYSIIHCLIFFLLSFVLFNFREIDLDLSWRPIHILYILTGLSLCGLPAGLLHNCAHRNVGPRWFNDLVGEFLGSVMLYGYRGFSLGHMFHHKYPDNPKYDPHPPRGYSFLRFVVSPIEATLIIIERAFYEQFGDNTKNRSLIKYSRFFFNLSIVLKLVFWFLFLGASAFIYFYMVLYMANIFVFAHINYATHIENEDGSSEIINLDNNLYYKVVNKISLGGYYHKNHHLRPRIFNPSKVVIKKEVPLISYTPEYDLRTPKRGKLFSLSWINGLEELTQKLKLD
;
A
#
# COMPACT_ATOMS: atom_id res chain seq x y z
N MET A 1 13.25 -6.43 4.80
CA MET A 1 14.22 -5.48 5.40
C MET A 1 15.68 -5.87 5.15
N ASN A 2 16.16 -7.05 5.57
CA ASN A 2 17.60 -7.40 5.49
C ASN A 2 18.24 -7.23 4.10
N LYS A 3 17.58 -7.64 3.01
CA LYS A 3 18.11 -7.45 1.65
C LYS A 3 18.31 -5.97 1.31
N PHE A 4 17.36 -5.11 1.68
CA PHE A 4 17.44 -3.67 1.45
C PHE A 4 18.60 -3.03 2.23
N LEU A 5 18.82 -3.45 3.48
CA LEU A 5 19.89 -2.91 4.33
C LEU A 5 21.29 -3.37 3.91
N ASN A 6 21.40 -4.52 3.26
CA ASN A 6 22.69 -5.12 2.89
C ASN A 6 23.09 -4.84 1.43
N ASP A 7 22.19 -4.33 0.60
CA ASP A 7 22.42 -4.14 -0.83
C ASP A 7 21.83 -2.81 -1.31
N LYS A 8 22.70 -1.83 -1.50
CA LYS A 8 22.31 -0.51 -1.99
C LYS A 8 21.69 -0.52 -3.39
N PHE A 9 21.88 -1.57 -4.19
CA PHE A 9 21.30 -1.69 -5.52
C PHE A 9 19.97 -2.48 -5.53
N TYR A 10 19.49 -2.93 -4.36
CA TYR A 10 18.35 -3.84 -4.25
C TYR A 10 17.10 -3.34 -4.98
N LEU A 11 16.67 -2.10 -4.70
CA LEU A 11 15.46 -1.52 -5.29
C LEU A 11 15.67 -1.16 -6.77
N LEU A 12 16.84 -0.64 -7.13
CA LEU A 12 17.17 -0.33 -8.52
C LEU A 12 17.10 -1.57 -9.41
N ARG A 13 17.79 -2.66 -9.00
CA ARG A 13 17.80 -3.92 -9.73
C ARG A 13 16.40 -4.51 -9.84
N TYR A 14 15.64 -4.47 -8.75
CA TYR A 14 14.24 -4.92 -8.76
C TYR A 14 13.40 -4.16 -9.78
N SER A 15 13.45 -2.82 -9.78
CA SER A 15 12.70 -2.00 -10.73
C SER A 15 13.12 -2.21 -12.19
N ILE A 16 14.42 -2.37 -12.46
CA ILE A 16 14.93 -2.68 -13.81
C ILE A 16 14.42 -4.04 -14.29
N ILE A 17 14.49 -5.08 -13.45
CA ILE A 17 13.98 -6.42 -13.78
C ILE A 17 12.48 -6.34 -14.12
N HIS A 18 11.70 -5.61 -13.34
CA HIS A 18 10.28 -5.41 -13.63
C HIS A 18 10.07 -4.69 -14.97
N CYS A 19 10.85 -3.65 -15.27
CA CYS A 19 10.76 -2.98 -16.57
C CYS A 19 11.03 -3.97 -17.71
N LEU A 20 12.10 -4.77 -17.61
CA LEU A 20 12.45 -5.75 -18.65
C LEU A 20 11.36 -6.82 -18.83
N ILE A 21 10.84 -7.38 -17.72
CA ILE A 21 9.79 -8.40 -17.77
C ILE A 21 8.51 -7.83 -18.39
N PHE A 22 8.01 -6.70 -17.90
CA PHE A 22 6.75 -6.14 -18.40
C PHE A 22 6.87 -5.54 -19.80
N PHE A 23 8.05 -5.05 -20.18
CA PHE A 23 8.34 -4.70 -21.57
C PHE A 23 8.26 -5.93 -22.47
N LEU A 24 8.94 -7.03 -22.14
CA LEU A 24 8.92 -8.25 -22.94
C LEU A 24 7.51 -8.85 -23.04
N LEU A 25 6.78 -8.94 -21.93
CA LEU A 25 5.41 -9.44 -21.92
C LEU A 25 4.47 -8.57 -22.75
N SER A 26 4.58 -7.24 -22.63
CA SER A 26 3.79 -6.31 -23.46
C SER A 26 4.15 -6.42 -24.93
N PHE A 27 5.44 -6.56 -25.25
CA PHE A 27 5.91 -6.76 -26.62
C PHE A 27 5.36 -8.04 -27.23
N VAL A 28 5.39 -9.16 -26.50
CA VAL A 28 4.79 -10.42 -26.94
C VAL A 28 3.29 -10.24 -27.17
N LEU A 29 2.55 -9.70 -26.20
CA LEU A 29 1.11 -9.49 -26.35
C LEU A 29 0.76 -8.58 -27.54
N PHE A 30 1.52 -7.52 -27.76
CA PHE A 30 1.35 -6.60 -28.88
C PHE A 30 1.52 -7.28 -30.25
N ASN A 31 2.46 -8.24 -30.36
CA ASN A 31 2.72 -8.94 -31.62
C ASN A 31 1.75 -10.11 -31.88
N PHE A 32 1.18 -10.71 -30.83
CA PHE A 32 0.32 -11.90 -30.94
C PHE A 32 -1.18 -11.62 -30.79
N ARG A 33 -1.56 -10.43 -30.33
CA ARG A 33 -2.96 -10.09 -30.08
C ARG A 33 -3.34 -8.83 -30.85
N GLU A 34 -4.48 -8.88 -31.52
CA GLU A 34 -5.12 -7.67 -32.07
C GLU A 34 -5.51 -6.73 -30.92
N ILE A 35 -5.21 -5.45 -31.09
CA ILE A 35 -5.50 -4.44 -30.07
C ILE A 35 -7.00 -4.10 -30.16
N ASP A 36 -7.78 -4.66 -29.25
CA ASP A 36 -9.18 -4.31 -29.08
C ASP A 36 -9.33 -3.00 -28.31
N LEU A 37 -9.73 -1.96 -29.04
CA LEU A 37 -10.04 -0.62 -28.52
C LEU A 37 -11.56 -0.38 -28.38
N ASP A 38 -12.40 -1.40 -28.56
CA ASP A 38 -13.84 -1.26 -28.42
C ASP A 38 -14.23 -1.00 -26.96
N LEU A 39 -14.83 0.16 -26.74
CA LEU A 39 -15.40 0.61 -25.46
C LEU A 39 -16.92 0.76 -25.56
N SER A 40 -17.56 0.17 -26.58
CA SER A 40 -19.00 0.16 -26.72
C SER A 40 -19.63 -0.45 -25.47
N TRP A 41 -20.60 0.25 -24.89
CA TRP A 41 -21.27 -0.24 -23.70
C TRP A 41 -22.11 -1.47 -24.02
N ARG A 42 -21.93 -2.54 -23.24
CA ARG A 42 -22.67 -3.80 -23.35
C ARG A 42 -23.12 -4.24 -21.97
N PRO A 43 -24.30 -4.88 -21.81
CA PRO A 43 -24.78 -5.32 -20.50
C PRO A 43 -23.80 -6.19 -19.70
N ILE A 44 -22.92 -6.94 -20.38
CA ILE A 44 -21.85 -7.72 -19.73
C ILE A 44 -20.87 -6.87 -18.91
N HIS A 45 -20.71 -5.58 -19.23
CA HIS A 45 -19.85 -4.67 -18.49
C HIS A 45 -20.36 -4.40 -17.06
N ILE A 46 -21.66 -4.57 -16.80
CA ILE A 46 -22.20 -4.54 -15.44
C ILE A 46 -21.59 -5.68 -14.61
N LEU A 47 -21.47 -6.87 -15.18
CA LEU A 47 -20.84 -8.00 -14.49
C LEU A 47 -19.35 -7.74 -14.22
N TYR A 48 -18.63 -7.11 -15.14
CA TYR A 48 -17.23 -6.69 -14.94
C TYR A 48 -17.09 -5.74 -13.74
N ILE A 49 -17.93 -4.72 -13.68
CA ILE A 49 -17.92 -3.74 -12.58
C ILE A 49 -18.26 -4.43 -11.25
N LEU A 50 -19.34 -5.21 -11.20
CA LEU A 50 -19.75 -5.92 -9.99
C LEU A 50 -18.68 -6.92 -9.52
N THR A 51 -18.03 -7.62 -10.45
CA THR A 51 -16.94 -8.54 -10.12
C THR A 51 -15.76 -7.77 -9.54
N GLY A 52 -15.34 -6.66 -10.16
CA GLY A 52 -14.26 -5.81 -9.67
C GLY A 52 -14.54 -5.26 -8.26
N LEU A 53 -15.77 -4.82 -8.00
CA LEU A 53 -16.21 -4.37 -6.67
C LEU A 53 -16.28 -5.52 -5.66
N SER A 54 -16.75 -6.70 -6.05
CA SER A 54 -16.90 -7.85 -5.14
C SER A 54 -15.55 -8.40 -4.66
N LEU A 55 -14.49 -8.18 -5.43
CA LEU A 55 -13.12 -8.56 -5.11
C LEU A 55 -12.33 -7.42 -4.43
N CYS A 56 -13.00 -6.35 -3.98
CA CYS A 56 -12.34 -5.21 -3.36
C CYS A 56 -11.63 -5.61 -2.05
N GLY A 57 -10.34 -5.30 -1.94
CA GLY A 57 -9.50 -5.62 -0.79
C GLY A 57 -8.91 -7.03 -0.78
N LEU A 58 -9.37 -7.96 -1.64
CA LEU A 58 -8.78 -9.30 -1.71
C LEU A 58 -7.32 -9.27 -2.22
N PRO A 59 -6.99 -8.60 -3.35
CA PRO A 59 -5.60 -8.41 -3.77
C PRO A 59 -4.71 -7.81 -2.68
N ALA A 60 -5.18 -6.73 -2.02
CA ALA A 60 -4.42 -6.07 -0.96
C ALA A 60 -4.22 -7.00 0.26
N GLY A 61 -5.27 -7.69 0.71
CA GLY A 61 -5.22 -8.61 1.86
C GLY A 61 -4.30 -9.81 1.62
N LEU A 62 -4.33 -10.41 0.42
CA LEU A 62 -3.40 -11.48 0.05
C LEU A 62 -1.97 -10.97 -0.09
N LEU A 63 -1.77 -9.77 -0.64
CA LEU A 63 -0.45 -9.16 -0.75
C LEU A 63 0.15 -8.87 0.64
N HIS A 64 -0.67 -8.41 1.59
CA HIS A 64 -0.33 -8.26 3.01
C HIS A 64 0.15 -9.57 3.61
N ASN A 65 -0.59 -10.65 3.36
CA ASN A 65 -0.23 -12.00 3.80
C ASN A 65 1.07 -12.51 3.18
N CYS A 66 1.31 -12.21 1.90
CA CYS A 66 2.57 -12.53 1.24
C CYS A 66 3.75 -11.81 1.90
N ALA A 67 3.58 -10.53 2.29
CA ALA A 67 4.63 -9.76 2.95
C ALA A 67 5.07 -10.39 4.29
N HIS A 68 4.14 -11.05 4.99
CA HIS A 68 4.38 -11.74 6.26
C HIS A 68 4.67 -13.24 6.16
N ARG A 69 4.64 -13.79 4.95
CA ARG A 69 4.89 -15.22 4.65
C ARG A 69 3.76 -16.16 5.09
N ASN A 70 2.51 -15.70 5.04
CA ASN A 70 1.35 -16.44 5.55
C ASN A 70 0.65 -17.32 4.50
N VAL A 71 0.96 -17.17 3.21
CA VAL A 71 0.21 -17.85 2.13
C VAL A 71 0.70 -19.29 1.90
N GLY A 72 1.94 -19.61 2.27
CA GLY A 72 2.54 -20.93 2.01
C GLY A 72 4.07 -20.92 2.16
N PRO A 73 4.81 -21.76 1.42
CA PRO A 73 6.26 -21.74 1.43
C PRO A 73 6.81 -20.41 0.88
N ARG A 74 8.08 -20.11 1.19
CA ARG A 74 8.69 -18.80 0.89
C ARG A 74 8.60 -18.42 -0.60
N TRP A 75 8.92 -19.36 -1.49
CA TRP A 75 8.88 -19.12 -2.94
C TRP A 75 7.46 -18.83 -3.43
N PHE A 76 6.43 -19.46 -2.84
CA PHE A 76 5.04 -19.28 -3.22
C PHE A 76 4.52 -17.91 -2.80
N ASN A 77 4.88 -17.44 -1.60
CA ASN A 77 4.60 -16.06 -1.18
C ASN A 77 5.29 -15.04 -2.08
N ASP A 78 6.52 -15.31 -2.53
CA ASP A 78 7.20 -14.44 -3.49
C ASP A 78 6.44 -14.42 -4.82
N LEU A 79 6.06 -15.57 -5.37
CA LEU A 79 5.31 -15.67 -6.63
C LEU A 79 3.95 -14.95 -6.57
N VAL A 80 3.12 -15.30 -5.59
CA VAL A 80 1.79 -14.68 -5.38
C VAL A 80 1.94 -13.20 -5.08
N GLY A 81 2.95 -12.84 -4.28
CA GLY A 81 3.27 -11.46 -3.96
C GLY A 81 3.61 -10.66 -5.23
N GLU A 82 4.51 -11.14 -6.09
CA GLU A 82 4.88 -10.42 -7.32
C GLU A 82 3.70 -10.29 -8.29
N PHE A 83 2.85 -11.31 -8.41
CA PHE A 83 1.61 -11.23 -9.20
C PHE A 83 0.65 -10.17 -8.64
N LEU A 84 0.32 -10.21 -7.35
CA LEU A 84 -0.58 -9.24 -6.75
C LEU A 84 0.03 -7.83 -6.68
N GLY A 85 1.35 -7.74 -6.53
CA GLY A 85 2.09 -6.49 -6.61
C GLY A 85 2.06 -5.88 -8.01
N SER A 86 1.94 -6.69 -9.07
CA SER A 86 1.73 -6.19 -10.43
C SER A 86 0.28 -5.77 -10.67
N VAL A 87 -0.71 -6.52 -10.15
CA VAL A 87 -2.13 -6.11 -10.14
C VAL A 87 -2.28 -4.75 -9.48
N MET A 88 -1.58 -4.52 -8.36
CA MET A 88 -1.61 -3.26 -7.62
C MET A 88 -0.57 -2.23 -8.09
N LEU A 89 0.14 -2.49 -9.18
CA LEU A 89 1.14 -1.62 -9.85
C LEU A 89 2.43 -1.29 -9.06
N TYR A 90 2.39 -1.13 -7.74
CA TYR A 90 3.54 -0.71 -6.93
C TYR A 90 4.55 -1.83 -6.62
N GLY A 91 4.29 -3.07 -7.06
CA GLY A 91 5.22 -4.21 -6.90
C GLY A 91 5.30 -4.75 -5.48
N TYR A 92 5.68 -6.02 -5.36
CA TYR A 92 5.69 -6.72 -4.08
C TYR A 92 6.78 -6.23 -3.13
N ARG A 93 7.99 -5.97 -3.63
CA ARG A 93 9.12 -5.62 -2.76
C ARG A 93 9.01 -4.21 -2.20
N GLY A 94 8.51 -3.27 -3.01
CA GLY A 94 8.20 -1.91 -2.56
C GLY A 94 7.13 -1.93 -1.48
N PHE A 95 6.00 -2.59 -1.76
CA PHE A 95 4.92 -2.78 -0.79
C PHE A 95 5.40 -3.46 0.50
N SER A 96 6.08 -4.59 0.40
CA SER A 96 6.57 -5.33 1.56
C SER A 96 7.53 -4.48 2.39
N LEU A 97 8.38 -3.66 1.76
CA LEU A 97 9.28 -2.78 2.50
C LEU A 97 8.53 -1.68 3.25
N GLY A 98 7.63 -0.94 2.58
CA GLY A 98 6.78 0.06 3.23
C GLY A 98 5.95 -0.55 4.36
N HIS A 99 5.34 -1.71 4.11
CA HIS A 99 4.57 -2.43 5.12
C HIS A 99 5.40 -2.85 6.35
N MET A 100 6.66 -3.27 6.16
CA MET A 100 7.53 -3.56 7.30
C MET A 100 7.92 -2.30 8.08
N PHE A 101 8.04 -1.14 7.42
CA PHE A 101 8.24 0.13 8.13
C PHE A 101 7.02 0.51 8.96
N HIS A 102 5.82 0.39 8.39
CA HIS A 102 4.56 0.60 9.10
C HIS A 102 4.46 -0.29 10.36
N HIS A 103 4.78 -1.57 10.27
CA HIS A 103 4.79 -2.45 11.45
C HIS A 103 5.90 -2.12 12.46
N LYS A 104 7.06 -1.64 12.00
CA LYS A 104 8.20 -1.33 12.87
C LYS A 104 8.00 -0.01 13.62
N TYR A 105 7.33 0.94 13.00
CA TYR A 105 7.14 2.30 13.51
C TYR A 105 5.69 2.77 13.30
N PRO A 106 4.68 2.05 13.79
CA PRO A 106 3.29 2.36 13.51
C PRO A 106 2.93 3.77 14.01
N ASP A 107 2.22 4.53 13.18
CA ASP A 107 1.78 5.91 13.43
C ASP A 107 2.89 6.94 13.66
N ASN A 108 4.16 6.55 13.49
CA ASN A 108 5.27 7.49 13.61
C ASN A 108 5.34 8.36 12.35
N PRO A 109 5.16 9.69 12.44
CA PRO A 109 5.14 10.59 11.28
C PRO A 109 6.45 10.62 10.48
N LYS A 110 7.56 10.22 11.10
CA LYS A 110 8.89 10.18 10.45
C LYS A 110 9.15 8.87 9.72
N TYR A 111 8.60 7.75 10.20
CA TYR A 111 9.03 6.42 9.77
C TYR A 111 7.90 5.51 9.30
N ASP A 112 6.64 5.82 9.59
CA ASP A 112 5.47 5.15 9.02
C ASP A 112 5.15 5.73 7.62
N PRO A 113 5.02 4.93 6.56
CA PRO A 113 4.62 5.41 5.23
C PRO A 113 3.19 5.93 5.15
N HIS A 114 2.32 5.64 6.11
CA HIS A 114 0.93 6.06 6.06
C HIS A 114 0.32 6.24 7.46
N PRO A 115 0.87 7.15 8.30
CA PRO A 115 0.23 7.58 9.53
C PRO A 115 -1.01 8.41 9.15
N PRO A 116 -2.22 8.10 9.65
CA PRO A 116 -3.42 8.86 9.30
C PRO A 116 -3.45 10.26 9.93
N ARG A 117 -2.62 10.48 10.95
CA ARG A 117 -2.50 11.76 11.66
C ARG A 117 -2.18 12.89 10.70
N GLY A 118 -2.96 13.97 10.79
CA GLY A 118 -2.77 15.15 9.94
C GLY A 118 -3.21 14.97 8.48
N TYR A 119 -3.89 13.86 8.14
CA TYR A 119 -4.48 13.64 6.82
C TYR A 119 -6.01 13.65 6.84
N SER A 120 -6.61 14.28 5.82
CA SER A 120 -7.98 13.95 5.41
C SER A 120 -7.98 12.59 4.74
N PHE A 121 -9.14 11.92 4.68
CA PHE A 121 -9.22 10.62 4.04
C PHE A 121 -8.82 10.65 2.56
N LEU A 122 -9.29 11.63 1.77
CA LEU A 122 -8.89 11.71 0.36
C LEU A 122 -7.39 11.98 0.17
N ARG A 123 -6.78 12.84 0.99
CA ARG A 123 -5.31 13.03 0.94
C ARG A 123 -4.60 11.72 1.28
N PHE A 124 -5.09 11.01 2.29
CA PHE A 124 -4.57 9.70 2.70
C PHE A 124 -4.72 8.61 1.63
N VAL A 125 -5.72 8.70 0.75
CA VAL A 125 -5.88 7.76 -0.37
C VAL A 125 -4.79 7.94 -1.41
N VAL A 126 -4.36 9.17 -1.68
CA VAL A 126 -3.42 9.49 -2.78
C VAL A 126 -1.96 9.62 -2.35
N SER A 127 -1.69 9.88 -1.07
CA SER A 127 -0.34 10.06 -0.51
C SER A 127 0.53 8.79 -0.31
N PRO A 128 0.01 7.56 -0.12
CA PRO A 128 0.82 6.46 0.42
C PRO A 128 2.01 6.05 -0.45
N ILE A 129 1.89 6.13 -1.78
CA ILE A 129 3.00 5.78 -2.68
C ILE A 129 4.14 6.78 -2.51
N GLU A 130 3.84 8.08 -2.54
CA GLU A 130 4.83 9.14 -2.37
C GLU A 130 5.47 9.07 -0.98
N ALA A 131 4.66 8.95 0.07
CA ALA A 131 5.12 8.84 1.45
C ALA A 131 6.02 7.60 1.65
N THR A 132 5.65 6.45 1.07
CA THR A 132 6.50 5.24 1.07
C THR A 132 7.85 5.50 0.40
N LEU A 133 7.88 6.19 -0.74
CA LEU A 133 9.12 6.50 -1.45
C LEU A 133 10.02 7.47 -0.66
N ILE A 134 9.46 8.42 0.08
CA ILE A 134 10.21 9.35 0.94
C ILE A 134 10.88 8.58 2.08
N ILE A 135 10.15 7.68 2.75
CA ILE A 135 10.68 6.95 3.90
C ILE A 135 11.73 5.94 3.48
N ILE A 136 11.51 5.25 2.36
CA ILE A 136 12.52 4.36 1.79
C ILE A 136 13.79 5.14 1.41
N GLU A 137 13.66 6.34 0.83
CA GLU A 137 14.80 7.21 0.52
C GLU A 137 15.53 7.63 1.80
N ARG A 138 14.81 8.10 2.82
CA ARG A 138 15.40 8.47 4.11
C ARG A 138 16.17 7.31 4.74
N ALA A 139 15.53 6.15 4.86
CA ALA A 139 16.15 4.96 5.41
C ALA A 139 17.36 4.49 4.57
N PHE A 140 17.33 4.71 3.26
CA PHE A 140 18.46 4.43 2.38
C PHE A 140 19.66 5.33 2.68
N TYR A 141 19.44 6.64 2.84
CA TYR A 141 20.54 7.56 3.17
C TYR A 141 21.06 7.37 4.59
N GLU A 142 20.18 7.06 5.57
CA GLU A 142 20.61 6.68 6.92
C GLU A 142 21.52 5.44 6.90
N GLN A 143 21.22 4.45 6.04
CA GLN A 143 21.98 3.20 5.96
C GLN A 143 23.27 3.31 5.15
N PHE A 144 23.26 4.00 4.01
CA PHE A 144 24.36 4.00 3.03
C PHE A 144 25.09 5.34 2.91
N GLY A 145 24.64 6.36 3.64
CA GLY A 145 25.15 7.72 3.61
C GLY A 145 24.53 8.57 2.50
N ASP A 146 24.40 9.87 2.77
CA ASP A 146 23.96 10.84 1.78
C ASP A 146 25.15 11.41 1.00
N ASN A 147 25.27 11.03 -0.28
CA ASN A 147 26.30 11.52 -1.19
C ASN A 147 25.80 11.48 -2.63
N THR A 148 26.51 12.15 -3.55
CA THR A 148 26.09 12.30 -4.96
C THR A 148 25.85 10.97 -5.67
N LYS A 149 26.63 9.92 -5.36
CA LYS A 149 26.46 8.58 -5.96
C LYS A 149 25.16 7.94 -5.48
N ASN A 150 24.89 8.00 -4.19
CA ASN A 150 23.68 7.46 -3.58
C ASN A 150 22.42 8.24 -3.97
N ARG A 151 22.49 9.57 -4.07
CA ARG A 151 21.40 10.41 -4.60
C ARG A 151 21.05 10.04 -6.04
N SER A 152 22.06 9.82 -6.87
CA SER A 152 21.86 9.34 -8.25
C SER A 152 21.19 7.97 -8.29
N LEU A 153 21.61 7.05 -7.40
CA LEU A 153 21.01 5.71 -7.30
C LEU A 153 19.52 5.78 -6.94
N ILE A 154 19.13 6.61 -5.97
CA ILE A 154 17.72 6.82 -5.63
C ILE A 154 16.96 7.43 -6.79
N LYS A 155 17.52 8.44 -7.47
CA LYS A 155 16.92 9.05 -8.66
C LYS A 155 16.62 8.00 -9.74
N TYR A 156 17.59 7.14 -10.06
CA TYR A 156 17.38 6.05 -11.02
C TYR A 156 16.38 5.01 -10.51
N SER A 157 16.41 4.67 -9.22
CA SER A 157 15.47 3.73 -8.62
C SER A 157 14.02 4.22 -8.76
N ARG A 158 13.79 5.51 -8.52
CA ARG A 158 12.48 6.18 -8.72
C ARG A 158 12.07 6.20 -10.18
N PHE A 159 12.99 6.56 -11.07
CA PHE A 159 12.73 6.57 -12.51
C PHE A 159 12.26 5.18 -13.01
N PHE A 160 13.04 4.13 -12.73
CA PHE A 160 12.69 2.77 -13.15
C PHE A 160 11.46 2.24 -12.41
N PHE A 161 11.23 2.63 -11.16
CA PHE A 161 9.99 2.29 -10.46
C PHE A 161 8.76 2.86 -11.17
N ASN A 162 8.77 4.15 -11.50
CA ASN A 162 7.68 4.83 -12.21
C ASN A 162 7.49 4.25 -13.62
N LEU A 163 8.58 4.00 -14.35
CA LEU A 163 8.53 3.34 -15.66
C LEU A 163 7.90 1.94 -15.54
N SER A 164 8.22 1.19 -14.49
CA SER A 164 7.62 -0.14 -14.26
C SER A 164 6.12 -0.08 -13.99
N ILE A 165 5.60 1.01 -13.40
CA ILE A 165 4.15 1.21 -13.21
C ILE A 165 3.48 1.37 -14.58
N VAL A 166 4.04 2.23 -15.45
CA VAL A 166 3.52 2.45 -16.80
C VAL A 166 3.53 1.14 -17.61
N LEU A 167 4.62 0.37 -17.56
CA LEU A 167 4.73 -0.90 -18.26
C LEU A 167 3.74 -1.96 -17.76
N LYS A 168 3.45 -2.01 -16.44
CA LYS A 168 2.41 -2.89 -15.89
C LYS A 168 1.01 -2.47 -16.36
N LEU A 169 0.72 -1.17 -16.42
CA LEU A 169 -0.54 -0.67 -16.94
C LEU A 169 -0.73 -1.06 -18.41
N VAL A 170 0.30 -0.86 -19.24
CA VAL A 170 0.31 -1.30 -20.64
C VAL A 170 0.10 -2.81 -20.74
N PHE A 171 0.82 -3.59 -19.94
CA PHE A 171 0.64 -5.04 -19.90
C PHE A 171 -0.80 -5.44 -19.57
N TRP A 172 -1.41 -4.88 -18.51
CA TRP A 172 -2.78 -5.22 -18.12
C TRP A 172 -3.80 -4.77 -19.16
N PHE A 173 -3.58 -3.62 -19.81
CA PHE A 173 -4.41 -3.16 -20.92
C PHE A 173 -4.35 -4.14 -22.10
N LEU A 174 -3.15 -4.52 -22.54
CA LEU A 174 -2.96 -5.49 -23.64
C LEU A 174 -3.45 -6.90 -23.27
N PHE A 175 -3.30 -7.31 -22.01
CA PHE A 175 -3.69 -8.63 -21.53
C PHE A 175 -5.20 -8.78 -21.35
N LEU A 176 -5.92 -7.72 -20.99
CA LEU A 176 -7.37 -7.77 -20.81
C LEU A 176 -8.14 -7.28 -22.05
N GLY A 177 -7.57 -6.37 -22.85
CA GLY A 177 -8.30 -5.59 -23.84
C GLY A 177 -8.98 -4.37 -23.21
N ALA A 178 -9.37 -3.37 -24.01
CA ALA A 178 -9.85 -2.08 -23.51
C ALA A 178 -11.06 -2.20 -22.58
N SER A 179 -12.09 -2.95 -22.99
CA SER A 179 -13.33 -3.10 -22.21
C SER A 179 -13.11 -3.75 -20.83
N ALA A 180 -12.43 -4.89 -20.75
CA ALA A 180 -12.16 -5.55 -19.46
C ALA A 180 -11.16 -4.76 -18.60
N PHE A 181 -10.19 -4.07 -19.23
CA PHE A 181 -9.28 -3.20 -18.51
C PHE A 181 -10.03 -2.06 -17.80
N ILE A 182 -10.92 -1.36 -18.51
CA ILE A 182 -11.67 -0.22 -17.96
C ILE A 182 -12.75 -0.67 -16.97
N TYR A 183 -13.63 -1.60 -17.35
CA TYR A 183 -14.81 -1.91 -16.56
C TYR A 183 -14.55 -2.90 -15.42
N PHE A 184 -13.52 -3.75 -15.51
CA PHE A 184 -13.14 -4.68 -14.44
C PHE A 184 -11.88 -4.23 -13.72
N TYR A 185 -10.74 -4.14 -14.41
CA TYR A 185 -9.44 -3.95 -13.75
C TYR A 185 -9.32 -2.57 -13.08
N MET A 186 -9.70 -1.48 -13.75
CA MET A 186 -9.65 -0.15 -13.14
C MET A 186 -10.59 -0.03 -11.94
N VAL A 187 -11.79 -0.62 -12.03
CA VAL A 187 -12.74 -0.67 -10.90
C VAL A 187 -12.16 -1.45 -9.72
N LEU A 188 -11.60 -2.64 -9.98
CA LEU A 188 -10.92 -3.46 -8.98
C LEU A 188 -9.77 -2.69 -8.32
N TYR A 189 -8.92 -2.06 -9.12
CA TYR A 189 -7.74 -1.33 -8.67
C TYR A 189 -8.13 -0.16 -7.77
N MET A 190 -9.07 0.69 -8.22
CA MET A 190 -9.56 1.83 -7.44
C MET A 190 -10.23 1.37 -6.14
N ALA A 191 -11.12 0.38 -6.20
CA ALA A 191 -11.79 -0.15 -5.01
C ALA A 191 -10.80 -0.74 -4.00
N ASN A 192 -9.75 -1.42 -4.47
CA ASN A 192 -8.67 -1.93 -3.60
C ASN A 192 -7.88 -0.80 -2.93
N ILE A 193 -7.53 0.25 -3.66
CA ILE A 193 -6.87 1.43 -3.07
C ILE A 193 -7.74 2.04 -1.98
N PHE A 194 -9.03 2.25 -2.24
CA PHE A 194 -9.95 2.80 -1.26
C PHE A 194 -10.09 1.92 -0.02
N VAL A 195 -10.26 0.60 -0.19
CA VAL A 195 -10.37 -0.33 0.94
C VAL A 195 -9.06 -0.37 1.74
N PHE A 196 -7.92 -0.45 1.08
CA PHE A 196 -6.61 -0.45 1.74
C PHE A 196 -6.39 0.85 2.52
N ALA A 197 -6.65 1.99 1.91
CA ALA A 197 -6.55 3.29 2.57
C ALA A 197 -7.53 3.39 3.74
N HIS A 198 -8.78 2.93 3.57
CA HIS A 198 -9.79 3.01 4.62
C HIS A 198 -9.49 2.10 5.80
N ILE A 199 -8.93 0.90 5.59
CA ILE A 199 -8.45 0.06 6.69
C ILE A 199 -7.42 0.83 7.51
N ASN A 200 -6.32 1.26 6.90
CA ASN A 200 -5.25 1.98 7.61
C ASN A 200 -5.76 3.28 8.26
N TYR A 201 -6.66 4.00 7.59
CA TYR A 201 -7.21 5.25 8.14
C TYR A 201 -8.19 5.01 9.29
N ALA A 202 -9.09 4.04 9.19
CA ALA A 202 -10.13 3.83 10.19
C ALA A 202 -9.62 3.11 11.44
N THR A 203 -8.63 2.22 11.32
CA THR A 203 -8.16 1.40 12.44
C THR A 203 -7.04 2.03 13.26
N HIS A 204 -6.49 3.17 12.83
CA HIS A 204 -5.47 3.93 13.54
C HIS A 204 -6.06 5.23 14.07
N ILE A 205 -6.54 5.23 15.31
CA ILE A 205 -7.26 6.35 15.92
C ILE A 205 -6.33 7.24 16.73
N GLU A 206 -6.75 8.49 16.94
CA GLU A 206 -6.07 9.43 17.82
C GLU A 206 -6.86 9.56 19.12
N ASN A 207 -6.18 9.41 20.25
CA ASN A 207 -6.74 9.57 21.58
C ASN A 207 -6.74 11.05 21.99
N GLU A 208 -7.48 11.37 23.05
CA GLU A 208 -7.60 12.74 23.58
C GLU A 208 -6.27 13.31 24.09
N ASP A 209 -5.37 12.45 24.55
CA ASP A 209 -4.01 12.79 24.99
C ASP A 209 -3.01 12.97 23.83
N GLY A 210 -3.48 12.84 22.58
CA GLY A 210 -2.64 12.94 21.39
C GLY A 210 -1.83 11.68 21.08
N SER A 211 -2.00 10.58 21.82
CA SER A 211 -1.45 9.27 21.43
C SER A 211 -2.23 8.65 20.26
N SER A 212 -1.60 7.76 19.52
CA SER A 212 -2.26 6.94 18.49
C SER A 212 -2.50 5.53 19.02
N GLU A 213 -3.67 4.97 18.72
CA GLU A 213 -4.02 3.58 19.02
C GLU A 213 -4.44 2.83 17.76
N ILE A 214 -4.04 1.56 17.67
CA ILE A 214 -4.53 0.62 16.66
C ILE A 214 -5.68 -0.21 17.24
N ILE A 215 -6.82 -0.21 16.55
CA ILE A 215 -8.04 -0.91 16.96
C ILE A 215 -8.47 -1.98 15.93
N ASN A 216 -9.38 -2.87 16.34
CA ASN A 216 -10.12 -3.74 15.44
C ASN A 216 -11.49 -3.12 15.14
N LEU A 217 -11.99 -3.27 13.90
CA LEU A 217 -13.36 -2.86 13.53
C LEU A 217 -14.14 -4.04 12.94
N ASP A 218 -15.27 -4.36 13.57
CA ASP A 218 -16.22 -5.40 13.09
C ASP A 218 -17.68 -5.12 13.52
N ASN A 219 -17.96 -3.89 13.94
CA ASN A 219 -19.22 -3.51 14.59
C ASN A 219 -20.40 -3.26 13.62
N ASN A 220 -20.18 -3.19 12.30
CA ASN A 220 -21.24 -2.95 11.32
C ASN A 220 -21.14 -3.89 10.10
N LEU A 221 -22.19 -3.88 9.26
CA LEU A 221 -22.29 -4.76 8.09
C LEU A 221 -21.15 -4.51 7.08
N TYR A 222 -20.78 -3.24 6.87
CA TYR A 222 -19.70 -2.88 5.97
C TYR A 222 -18.38 -3.51 6.41
N TYR A 223 -17.98 -3.36 7.68
CA TYR A 223 -16.75 -3.97 8.20
C TYR A 223 -16.79 -5.49 8.10
N LYS A 224 -17.92 -6.13 8.43
CA LYS A 224 -18.05 -7.60 8.32
C LYS A 224 -17.87 -8.10 6.90
N VAL A 225 -18.49 -7.44 5.92
CA VAL A 225 -18.37 -7.80 4.50
C VAL A 225 -16.94 -7.62 4.02
N VAL A 226 -16.34 -6.46 4.28
CA VAL A 226 -14.97 -6.19 3.84
C VAL A 226 -13.95 -7.05 4.60
N ASN A 227 -14.16 -7.37 5.87
CA ASN A 227 -13.34 -8.34 6.61
C ASN A 227 -13.38 -9.72 5.94
N LYS A 228 -14.53 -10.17 5.44
CA LYS A 228 -14.59 -11.44 4.72
C LYS A 228 -13.77 -11.41 3.42
N ILE A 229 -13.87 -10.33 2.64
CA ILE A 229 -13.19 -10.21 1.33
C ILE A 229 -11.68 -9.96 1.51
N SER A 230 -11.30 -9.07 2.41
CA SER A 230 -9.90 -8.69 2.70
C SER A 230 -9.17 -9.64 3.66
N LEU A 231 -9.80 -10.77 4.03
CA LEU A 231 -9.23 -11.78 4.92
C LEU A 231 -8.95 -11.27 6.34
N GLY A 232 -9.83 -10.41 6.86
CA GLY A 232 -9.77 -9.84 8.20
C GLY A 232 -9.08 -8.48 8.27
N GLY A 233 -9.09 -7.69 7.19
CA GLY A 233 -8.34 -6.44 7.08
C GLY A 233 -8.56 -5.44 8.24
N TYR A 234 -9.79 -5.31 8.75
CA TYR A 234 -10.10 -4.44 9.89
C TYR A 234 -9.82 -5.04 11.26
N TYR A 235 -9.46 -6.32 11.34
CA TYR A 235 -8.85 -6.89 12.55
C TYR A 235 -7.37 -6.47 12.62
N HIS A 236 -7.13 -5.16 12.53
CA HIS A 236 -5.82 -4.58 12.28
C HIS A 236 -4.95 -4.58 13.53
N LYS A 237 -5.52 -4.33 14.72
CA LYS A 237 -4.82 -4.52 16.00
C LYS A 237 -4.31 -5.95 16.14
N ASN A 238 -5.16 -6.94 15.84
CA ASN A 238 -4.77 -8.35 15.87
C ASN A 238 -3.63 -8.65 14.90
N HIS A 239 -3.70 -8.06 13.70
CA HIS A 239 -2.67 -8.17 12.67
C HIS A 239 -1.33 -7.57 13.12
N HIS A 240 -1.32 -6.39 13.74
CA HIS A 240 -0.09 -5.80 14.30
C HIS A 240 0.53 -6.63 15.42
N LEU A 241 -0.29 -7.23 16.28
CA LEU A 241 0.20 -8.07 17.38
C LEU A 241 0.67 -9.45 16.92
N ARG A 242 0.04 -10.00 15.88
CA ARG A 242 0.34 -11.35 15.36
C ARG A 242 0.36 -11.35 13.82
N PRO A 243 1.35 -10.69 13.19
CA PRO A 243 1.37 -10.49 11.74
C PRO A 243 1.54 -11.78 10.93
N ARG A 244 2.00 -12.87 11.57
CA ARG A 244 2.19 -14.18 10.95
C ARG A 244 0.92 -15.04 10.85
N ILE A 245 -0.24 -14.48 11.19
CA ILE A 245 -1.52 -15.19 11.11
C ILE A 245 -2.24 -14.77 9.83
N PHE A 246 -2.67 -15.77 9.05
CA PHE A 246 -3.26 -15.51 7.74
C PHE A 246 -4.55 -14.66 7.79
N ASN A 247 -5.42 -14.96 8.76
CA ASN A 247 -6.63 -14.20 9.00
C ASN A 247 -6.66 -13.74 10.48
N PRO A 248 -6.40 -12.46 10.76
CA PRO A 248 -6.30 -11.93 12.11
C PRO A 248 -7.64 -11.92 12.89
N SER A 249 -8.79 -12.10 12.21
CA SER A 249 -10.10 -12.26 12.89
C SER A 249 -10.18 -13.53 13.74
N LYS A 250 -9.33 -14.52 13.46
CA LYS A 250 -9.27 -15.78 14.22
C LYS A 250 -8.43 -15.67 15.50
N VAL A 251 -7.85 -14.51 15.76
CA VAL A 251 -6.99 -14.29 16.92
C VAL A 251 -7.82 -13.90 18.12
N VAL A 252 -7.80 -14.74 19.15
CA VAL A 252 -8.35 -14.41 20.46
C VAL A 252 -7.25 -13.78 21.31
N ILE A 253 -7.42 -12.50 21.65
CA ILE A 253 -6.53 -11.78 22.57
C ILE A 253 -7.19 -11.79 23.96
N LYS A 254 -6.52 -12.44 24.93
CA LYS A 254 -7.08 -12.71 26.26
C LYS A 254 -7.29 -11.46 27.14
N LYS A 255 -6.68 -10.32 26.78
CA LYS A 255 -6.82 -9.05 27.50
C LYS A 255 -6.97 -7.93 26.49
N GLU A 256 -7.99 -7.10 26.67
CA GLU A 256 -8.17 -5.84 25.93
C GLU A 256 -7.18 -4.81 26.45
N VAL A 257 -5.89 -5.00 26.13
CA VAL A 257 -4.89 -3.96 26.36
C VAL A 257 -4.90 -3.03 25.15
N PRO A 258 -5.04 -1.70 25.32
CA PRO A 258 -4.88 -0.75 24.22
C PRO A 258 -3.55 -0.96 23.50
N LEU A 259 -3.56 -0.91 22.16
CA LEU A 259 -2.32 -0.96 21.38
C LEU A 259 -1.91 0.45 21.02
N ILE A 260 -1.31 1.15 21.99
CA ILE A 260 -0.75 2.47 21.77
C ILE A 260 0.47 2.29 20.86
N SER A 261 0.37 2.81 19.64
CA SER A 261 1.37 2.68 18.58
C SER A 261 2.36 3.83 18.57
N TYR A 262 1.90 5.03 18.95
CA TYR A 262 2.74 6.22 18.98
C TYR A 262 2.28 7.21 20.05
N THR A 263 3.23 7.70 20.84
CA THR A 263 3.02 8.83 21.75
C THR A 263 3.94 9.95 21.30
N PRO A 264 3.41 11.12 20.91
CA PRO A 264 4.25 12.22 20.48
C PRO A 264 5.08 12.76 21.66
N GLU A 265 6.34 13.13 21.38
CA GLU A 265 7.26 13.69 22.39
C GLU A 265 6.81 15.07 22.91
N TYR A 266 5.92 15.73 22.17
CA TYR A 266 5.35 17.03 22.48
C TYR A 266 3.82 16.92 22.44
N ASP A 267 3.11 17.74 23.23
CA ASP A 267 1.66 17.90 23.11
C ASP A 267 1.34 18.49 21.73
N LEU A 268 1.23 17.60 20.76
CA LEU A 268 0.65 17.89 19.47
C LEU A 268 -0.84 17.94 19.71
N ARG A 269 -1.34 19.12 20.08
CA ARG A 269 -2.70 19.54 19.73
C ARG A 269 -2.78 19.72 18.22
N THR A 270 -2.38 18.70 17.47
CA THR A 270 -2.57 18.63 16.03
C THR A 270 -4.06 18.70 15.78
N PRO A 271 -4.53 19.45 14.76
CA PRO A 271 -5.93 19.49 14.47
C PRO A 271 -6.40 18.08 14.15
N LYS A 272 -7.54 17.70 14.75
CA LYS A 272 -8.26 16.47 14.44
C LYS A 272 -8.35 16.30 12.91
N ARG A 273 -8.36 15.04 12.46
CA ARG A 273 -8.61 14.65 11.05
C ARG A 273 -9.48 15.67 10.31
N GLY A 274 -8.97 16.12 9.18
CA GLY A 274 -9.60 17.15 8.36
C GLY A 274 -10.89 16.65 7.74
N LYS A 275 -11.63 17.56 7.12
CA LYS A 275 -12.87 17.22 6.41
C LYS A 275 -12.59 16.06 5.43
N LEU A 276 -13.45 15.05 5.46
CA LEU A 276 -13.28 13.77 4.75
C LEU A 276 -12.86 13.94 3.27
N PHE A 277 -13.44 14.93 2.60
CA PHE A 277 -13.24 15.21 1.18
C PHE A 277 -12.27 16.36 0.87
N SER A 278 -11.53 16.87 1.85
CA SER A 278 -10.50 17.87 1.57
C SER A 278 -9.27 17.21 0.95
N LEU A 279 -8.62 17.88 -0.01
CA LEU A 279 -7.26 17.57 -0.45
C LEU A 279 -6.21 18.45 0.24
N SER A 280 -6.65 19.45 1.02
CA SER A 280 -5.75 20.32 1.75
C SER A 280 -4.98 19.54 2.80
N TRP A 281 -3.73 19.92 3.03
CA TRP A 281 -3.07 19.58 4.28
C TRP A 281 -3.87 20.15 5.44
N ILE A 282 -3.92 19.40 6.53
CA ILE A 282 -4.45 19.92 7.78
C ILE A 282 -3.27 20.58 8.48
N ASN A 283 -3.46 21.83 8.88
CA ASN A 283 -2.46 22.63 9.60
C ASN A 283 -1.75 21.77 10.66
N GLY A 284 -0.44 21.93 10.81
CA GLY A 284 0.33 21.21 11.83
C GLY A 284 1.14 20.02 11.33
N LEU A 285 0.88 19.45 10.13
CA LEU A 285 1.82 18.48 9.55
C LEU A 285 3.10 19.18 9.08
N GLU A 286 3.01 20.37 8.49
CA GLU A 286 4.17 21.22 8.16
C GLU A 286 4.92 21.68 9.42
N GLU A 287 4.19 22.01 10.49
CA GLU A 287 4.76 22.39 11.78
C GLU A 287 5.42 21.18 12.48
N LEU A 288 4.82 19.99 12.37
CA LEU A 288 5.39 18.71 12.79
C LEU A 288 6.61 18.34 11.96
N THR A 289 6.56 18.56 10.65
CA THR A 289 7.66 18.33 9.70
C THR A 289 8.84 19.24 10.05
N GLN A 290 8.59 20.53 10.27
CA GLN A 290 9.60 21.48 10.76
C GLN A 290 10.12 21.14 12.16
N LYS A 291 9.25 20.83 13.13
CA LYS A 291 9.64 20.48 14.51
C LYS A 291 10.42 19.18 14.60
N LEU A 292 10.07 18.17 13.79
CA LEU A 292 10.76 16.88 13.72
C LEU A 292 11.98 16.91 12.77
N LYS A 293 12.30 18.08 12.17
CA LYS A 293 13.38 18.25 11.18
C LYS A 293 13.28 17.22 10.05
N LEU A 294 12.07 17.01 9.55
CA LEU A 294 11.76 16.14 8.42
C LEU A 294 11.96 16.92 7.13
N ASP A 295 13.18 17.42 6.91
CA ASP A 295 13.58 18.02 5.63
C ASP A 295 13.73 16.94 4.54
#